data_AF-A0A935VEC6-F1
#
_entry.id   AF-A0A935VEC6-F1
#
_cell.length_a   1.000
_cell.length_b   1.000
_cell.length_c   1.000
_cell.angle_alpha   90.00
_cell.angle_beta   90.00
_cell.angle_gamma   90.00
#
_symmetry.space_group_name_H-M   'P 1'
#
loop_
_entity.id
_entity.type
_entity.pdbx_description
1 polymer ?
#
loop_
_entity_poly.entity_id
_entity_poly.type
_entity_poly.pdbx_seq_one_letter_code
_entity_poly.pdbx_strand_id
1 'polypeptide(L)'
;MKFYQTAILASSIVFVLSCTKDTKEILSSETEAEQIIRQLSDSDNLDGVLFVSETEYQSYPKLFAEEMPAIQAQFLENRSNIKILKTPKVANLGKEGTCLPFAMGYVGVSYLLHTTKGMPYEALEMMPDTISKSVELRAIRSPEYIYNAAKISGDCDAGCYPYTVLQYLKSSGVCSLEEMPYSDENGCKTMPSTMQKERAKVGKVTSYGTVQKKST
;
A
#
# COMPACT_ATOMS: atom_id res chain seq x y z
N MET A 1 5.53 5.01 -85.68
CA MET A 1 4.47 5.77 -84.98
C MET A 1 4.85 5.80 -83.49
N LYS A 2 5.11 7.02 -82.99
CA LYS A 2 5.25 7.52 -81.60
C LYS A 2 5.85 6.66 -80.46
N PHE A 3 6.98 7.16 -79.96
CA PHE A 3 7.56 6.99 -78.63
C PHE A 3 6.60 7.38 -77.50
N TYR A 4 6.74 6.77 -76.31
CA TYR A 4 6.68 7.47 -75.02
C TYR A 4 7.59 6.79 -73.98
N GLN A 5 8.45 7.61 -73.38
CA GLN A 5 9.24 7.33 -72.18
C GLN A 5 8.37 7.42 -70.92
N THR A 6 8.74 6.69 -69.88
CA THR A 6 8.61 7.15 -68.47
C THR A 6 9.61 6.41 -67.59
N ALA A 7 10.47 7.19 -66.94
CA ALA A 7 11.35 6.79 -65.84
C ALA A 7 10.54 6.71 -64.53
N ILE A 8 11.11 6.12 -63.46
CA ILE A 8 11.31 6.77 -62.14
C ILE A 8 11.82 5.78 -61.06
N LEU A 9 12.96 6.20 -60.49
CA LEU A 9 13.54 6.08 -59.14
C LEU A 9 13.66 4.76 -58.36
N ALA A 10 14.94 4.47 -58.06
CA ALA A 10 15.42 3.79 -56.86
C ALA A 10 15.25 4.64 -55.60
N SER A 11 15.05 3.99 -54.45
CA SER A 11 15.28 4.59 -53.13
C SER A 11 15.94 3.55 -52.22
N SER A 12 17.23 3.75 -51.97
CA SER A 12 18.05 2.96 -51.04
C SER A 12 17.94 3.60 -49.66
N ILE A 13 17.45 2.85 -48.66
CA ILE A 13 17.44 3.28 -47.26
C ILE A 13 18.79 2.93 -46.65
N VAL A 14 19.55 3.95 -46.25
CA VAL A 14 20.77 3.84 -45.45
C VAL A 14 20.39 4.14 -44.00
N PHE A 15 20.54 3.16 -43.10
CA PHE A 15 20.47 3.38 -41.65
C PHE A 15 21.86 3.68 -41.12
N VAL A 16 22.08 4.91 -40.64
CA VAL A 16 23.22 5.26 -39.78
C VAL A 16 22.65 5.67 -38.44
N LEU A 17 22.73 4.79 -37.44
CA LEU A 17 22.51 5.14 -36.04
C LEU A 17 23.87 5.42 -35.41
N SER A 18 24.15 6.70 -35.17
CA SER A 18 25.26 7.16 -34.35
C SER A 18 24.74 7.34 -32.91
N CYS A 19 25.26 6.58 -31.96
CA CYS A 19 25.06 6.83 -30.53
C CYS A 19 26.10 7.84 -30.06
N THR A 20 25.72 9.11 -29.91
CA THR A 20 26.45 10.05 -29.07
C THR A 20 25.95 9.92 -27.64
N LYS A 21 26.86 9.49 -26.75
CA LYS A 21 26.64 9.47 -25.30
C LYS A 21 26.77 10.90 -24.78
N ASP A 22 25.64 11.55 -24.50
CA ASP A 22 25.64 12.88 -23.89
C ASP A 22 26.24 12.82 -22.48
N THR A 23 27.29 13.62 -22.28
CA THR A 23 27.93 13.85 -20.99
C THR A 23 27.19 15.03 -20.36
N LYS A 24 26.28 14.78 -19.41
CA LYS A 24 25.64 15.86 -18.67
C LYS A 24 26.52 16.30 -17.50
N GLU A 25 26.68 17.61 -17.45
CA GLU A 25 27.41 18.41 -16.47
C GLU A 25 26.98 18.14 -15.02
N ILE A 26 27.97 18.29 -14.13
CA ILE A 26 27.88 18.20 -12.68
C ILE A 26 27.03 19.37 -12.16
N LEU A 27 25.86 19.08 -11.60
CA LEU A 27 25.06 20.03 -10.81
C LEU A 27 24.52 19.35 -9.55
N SER A 28 24.99 19.85 -8.39
CA SER A 28 24.64 19.55 -6.99
C SER A 28 24.39 18.09 -6.57
N SER A 29 25.16 17.65 -5.56
CA SER A 29 25.08 16.33 -4.93
C SER A 29 23.77 16.12 -4.15
N GLU A 30 22.66 15.90 -4.86
CA GLU A 30 21.54 15.17 -4.30
C GLU A 30 21.94 13.69 -4.22
N THR A 31 21.66 13.07 -3.08
CA THR A 31 21.85 11.63 -2.91
C THR A 31 20.94 10.87 -3.87
N GLU A 32 21.34 9.65 -4.25
CA GLU A 32 20.53 8.78 -5.12
C GLU A 32 19.13 8.55 -4.53
N ALA A 33 19.01 8.53 -3.19
CA ALA A 33 17.73 8.46 -2.49
C ALA A 33 16.85 9.72 -2.72
N GLU A 34 17.43 10.92 -2.67
CA GLU A 34 16.72 12.17 -2.95
C GLU A 34 16.25 12.25 -4.42
N GLN A 35 17.06 11.74 -5.34
CA GLN A 35 16.68 11.67 -6.76
C GLN A 35 15.53 10.68 -7.00
N ILE A 36 15.53 9.53 -6.33
CA ILE A 36 14.43 8.55 -6.41
C ILE A 36 13.16 9.11 -5.76
N ILE A 37 13.26 9.75 -4.59
CA ILE A 37 12.11 10.38 -3.91
C ILE A 37 11.50 11.46 -4.81
N ARG A 38 12.32 12.27 -5.47
CA ARG A 38 11.87 13.30 -6.40
C ARG A 38 11.21 12.72 -7.65
N GLN A 39 11.79 11.67 -8.23
CA GLN A 39 11.17 10.96 -9.36
C GLN A 39 9.85 10.29 -8.99
N LEU A 40 9.71 9.79 -7.76
CA LEU A 40 8.46 9.24 -7.25
C LEU A 40 7.44 10.35 -6.96
N SER A 41 7.86 11.49 -6.39
CA SER A 41 6.98 12.63 -6.09
C SER A 41 6.51 13.36 -7.34
N ASP A 42 7.32 13.38 -8.40
CA ASP A 42 6.99 13.98 -9.71
C ASP A 42 6.16 13.03 -10.59
N SER A 43 5.94 11.78 -10.16
CA SER A 43 4.91 10.94 -10.76
C SER A 43 3.57 11.34 -10.16
N ASP A 44 2.78 12.08 -10.94
CA ASP A 44 1.44 12.60 -10.60
C ASP A 44 0.39 11.53 -10.24
N ASN A 45 0.79 10.29 -9.91
CA ASN A 45 -0.06 9.18 -9.50
C ASN A 45 0.65 8.24 -8.51
N LEU A 46 1.25 8.75 -7.44
CA LEU A 46 1.47 7.89 -6.27
C LEU A 46 0.08 7.59 -5.69
N ASP A 47 -0.34 6.32 -5.71
CA ASP A 47 -1.68 5.75 -5.41
C ASP A 47 -2.28 6.08 -4.01
N GLY A 48 -1.89 7.17 -3.36
CA GLY A 48 -2.33 7.63 -2.04
C GLY A 48 -1.27 7.55 -0.94
N VAL A 49 0.00 7.24 -1.26
CA VAL A 49 1.10 7.27 -0.29
C VAL A 49 1.76 8.64 -0.29
N LEU A 50 1.91 9.23 0.90
CA LEU A 50 2.73 10.41 1.10
C LEU A 50 4.00 10.05 1.87
N PHE A 51 5.13 10.56 1.39
CA PHE A 51 6.43 10.35 2.03
C PHE A 51 6.79 11.53 2.93
N VAL A 52 7.53 11.23 3.99
CA VAL A 52 8.06 12.22 4.92
C VAL A 52 9.55 12.47 4.66
N SER A 53 10.08 13.56 5.21
CA SER A 53 11.52 13.81 5.16
C SER A 53 12.32 12.70 5.84
N GLU A 54 13.58 12.52 5.45
CA GLU A 54 14.49 11.56 6.08
C GLU A 54 14.62 11.80 7.59
N THR A 55 14.78 13.06 8.00
CA THR A 55 14.84 13.46 9.41
C THR A 55 13.60 13.01 10.18
N GLU A 56 12.42 13.20 9.60
CA GLU A 56 11.17 12.76 10.21
C GLU A 56 11.07 11.23 10.24
N TYR A 57 11.41 10.55 9.15
CA TYR A 57 11.42 9.09 9.07
C TYR A 57 12.33 8.45 10.13
N GLN A 58 13.50 9.06 10.40
CA GLN A 58 14.43 8.58 11.42
C GLN A 58 13.91 8.77 12.85
N SER A 59 12.96 9.68 13.08
CA SER A 59 12.32 9.86 14.39
C SER A 59 11.33 8.74 14.76
N TYR A 60 10.87 7.95 13.78
CA TYR A 60 9.86 6.92 14.01
C TYR A 60 10.40 5.72 14.80
N PRO A 61 9.55 4.99 15.54
CA PRO A 61 9.96 3.78 16.27
C PRO A 61 10.69 2.79 15.35
N LYS A 62 11.83 2.28 15.83
CA LYS A 62 12.65 1.30 15.11
C LYS A 62 12.44 -0.08 15.72
N LEU A 63 12.30 -1.08 14.88
CA LEU A 63 12.26 -2.49 15.26
C LEU A 63 13.48 -3.18 14.66
N PHE A 64 14.27 -3.82 15.52
CA PHE A 64 15.40 -4.63 15.09
C PHE A 64 14.91 -6.03 14.75
N ALA A 65 15.36 -6.58 13.62
CA ALA A 65 14.89 -7.90 13.16
C ALA A 65 15.16 -9.02 14.19
N GLU A 66 16.20 -8.86 15.00
CA GLU A 66 16.58 -9.75 16.09
C GLU A 66 15.63 -9.66 17.30
N GLU A 67 14.85 -8.60 17.42
CA GLU A 67 13.84 -8.42 18.47
C GLU A 67 12.46 -8.91 18.01
N MET A 68 12.36 -9.48 16.81
CA MET A 68 11.13 -10.01 16.23
C MET A 68 11.19 -11.56 16.19
N PRO A 69 10.63 -12.27 17.20
CA PRO A 69 10.73 -13.73 17.33
C PRO A 69 10.18 -14.49 16.12
N ALA A 70 9.17 -13.93 15.44
CA ALA A 70 8.58 -14.49 14.22
C ALA A 70 9.53 -14.44 13.00
N ILE A 71 10.49 -13.51 12.99
CA ILE A 71 11.49 -13.33 11.93
C ILE A 71 12.72 -14.22 12.20
N GLN A 72 13.15 -14.33 13.47
CA GLN A 72 14.32 -15.13 13.85
C GLN A 72 14.21 -16.61 13.51
N ALA A 73 13.04 -17.23 13.72
CA ALA A 73 12.87 -18.67 13.50
C ALA A 73 12.76 -19.08 12.01
N GLN A 74 12.41 -18.15 11.11
CA GLN A 74 12.18 -18.45 9.68
C GLN A 74 13.34 -18.04 8.75
N PHE A 75 14.21 -17.12 9.18
CA PHE A 75 15.29 -16.58 8.35
C PHE A 75 16.61 -17.36 8.41
N LEU A 76 16.86 -18.13 9.47
CA LEU A 76 18.19 -18.72 9.69
C LEU A 76 18.44 -20.03 8.95
N GLU A 77 17.41 -20.77 8.52
CA GLU A 77 17.62 -22.12 7.96
C GLU A 77 17.33 -22.28 6.47
N ASN A 78 16.67 -21.32 5.80
CA ASN A 78 16.25 -21.57 4.42
C ASN A 78 16.12 -20.27 3.60
N ARG A 79 17.13 -20.01 2.76
CA ARG A 79 17.25 -18.76 1.96
C ARG A 79 16.30 -18.69 0.76
N SER A 80 15.36 -19.62 0.62
CA SER A 80 14.39 -19.69 -0.50
C SER A 80 12.93 -19.72 -0.04
N ASN A 81 12.57 -18.99 1.01
CA ASN A 81 11.22 -19.08 1.58
C ASN A 81 10.31 -17.95 1.13
N ILE A 82 9.87 -17.95 -0.15
CA ILE A 82 8.68 -17.17 -0.51
C ILE A 82 7.50 -17.80 0.22
N LYS A 83 6.96 -17.10 1.21
CA LYS A 83 5.73 -17.51 1.90
C LYS A 83 4.55 -16.73 1.35
N ILE A 84 3.67 -17.41 0.63
CA ILE A 84 2.39 -16.84 0.22
C ILE A 84 1.49 -16.78 1.46
N LEU A 85 1.16 -15.56 1.88
CA LEU A 85 0.23 -15.35 2.99
C LEU A 85 -1.20 -15.59 2.52
N LYS A 86 -2.01 -16.24 3.36
CA LYS A 86 -3.47 -16.31 3.14
C LYS A 86 -4.07 -14.99 3.57
N THR A 87 -4.19 -14.05 2.63
CA THR A 87 -4.79 -12.74 2.83
C THR A 87 -6.24 -12.73 2.32
N PRO A 88 -7.03 -11.68 2.63
CA PRO A 88 -8.28 -11.46 1.92
C PRO A 88 -8.06 -11.41 0.40
N LYS A 89 -9.15 -11.60 -0.36
CA LYS A 89 -9.16 -11.46 -1.81
C LYS A 89 -8.63 -10.09 -2.23
N VAL A 90 -7.96 -10.02 -3.37
CA VAL A 90 -7.50 -8.74 -3.93
C VAL A 90 -8.71 -7.84 -4.16
N ALA A 91 -8.65 -6.62 -3.63
CA ALA A 91 -9.68 -5.61 -3.79
C ALA A 91 -9.28 -4.57 -4.84
N ASN A 92 -10.26 -3.83 -5.34
CA ASN A 92 -10.05 -2.70 -6.23
C ASN A 92 -10.10 -1.40 -5.41
N LEU A 93 -9.03 -0.60 -5.48
CA LEU A 93 -8.90 0.69 -4.79
C LEU A 93 -9.48 1.87 -5.59
N GLY A 94 -9.95 1.61 -6.81
CA GLY A 94 -10.63 2.62 -7.63
C GLY A 94 -9.76 3.85 -7.91
N LYS A 95 -10.33 5.04 -7.69
CA LYS A 95 -9.67 6.34 -7.95
C LYS A 95 -9.31 7.11 -6.68
N GLU A 96 -9.49 6.50 -5.51
CA GLU A 96 -9.16 7.16 -4.24
C GLU A 96 -7.72 6.86 -3.82
N GLY A 97 -7.08 7.82 -3.14
CA GLY A 97 -5.74 7.71 -2.57
C GLY A 97 -5.66 6.76 -1.36
N THR A 98 -6.18 5.54 -1.49
CA THR A 98 -6.47 4.62 -0.38
C THR A 98 -5.49 3.46 -0.24
N CYS A 99 -4.40 3.43 -1.02
CA CYS A 99 -3.46 2.30 -1.01
C CYS A 99 -2.93 1.94 0.39
N LEU A 100 -2.66 2.93 1.26
CA LEU A 100 -2.19 2.69 2.64
C LEU A 100 -3.28 2.10 3.54
N PRO A 101 -4.50 2.68 3.62
CA PRO A 101 -5.64 2.03 4.27
C PRO A 101 -5.90 0.59 3.81
N PHE A 102 -5.78 0.31 2.50
CA PHE A 102 -5.90 -1.05 1.98
C PHE A 102 -4.76 -1.95 2.45
N ALA A 103 -3.50 -1.52 2.30
CA ALA A 103 -2.36 -2.33 2.69
C ALA A 103 -2.34 -2.63 4.19
N MET A 104 -2.56 -1.62 5.02
CA MET A 104 -2.40 -1.73 6.48
C MET A 104 -3.65 -2.26 7.16
N GLY A 105 -4.83 -1.75 6.80
CA GLY A 105 -6.11 -2.18 7.38
C GLY A 105 -6.64 -3.44 6.70
N TYR A 106 -7.03 -3.31 5.43
CA TYR A 106 -7.70 -4.37 4.68
C TYR A 106 -6.83 -5.63 4.58
N VAL A 107 -5.55 -5.52 4.26
CA VAL A 107 -4.65 -6.68 4.20
C VAL A 107 -4.04 -6.99 5.56
N GLY A 108 -3.26 -6.05 6.12
CA GLY A 108 -2.45 -6.27 7.32
C GLY A 108 -3.27 -6.68 8.55
N VAL A 109 -4.17 -5.81 9.01
CA VAL A 109 -4.99 -6.10 10.21
C VAL A 109 -5.91 -7.30 9.98
N SER A 110 -6.53 -7.44 8.80
CA SER A 110 -7.37 -8.61 8.52
C SER A 110 -6.58 -9.91 8.58
N TYR A 111 -5.36 -9.93 8.04
CA TYR A 111 -4.45 -11.08 8.15
C TYR A 111 -4.12 -11.41 9.61
N LEU A 112 -3.80 -10.40 10.41
CA LEU A 112 -3.53 -10.60 11.84
C LEU A 112 -4.76 -11.14 12.58
N LEU A 113 -5.95 -10.59 12.35
CA LEU A 113 -7.19 -11.08 12.97
C LEU A 113 -7.49 -12.52 12.57
N HIS A 114 -7.31 -12.86 11.29
CA HIS A 114 -7.51 -14.22 10.81
C HIS A 114 -6.54 -15.21 11.45
N THR A 115 -5.25 -14.88 11.43
CA THR A 115 -4.20 -15.81 11.88
C THR A 115 -4.04 -15.90 13.40
N THR A 116 -4.31 -14.82 14.13
CA THR A 116 -4.09 -14.77 15.59
C THR A 116 -5.37 -14.97 16.40
N LYS A 117 -6.53 -14.60 15.84
CA LYS A 117 -7.83 -14.73 16.53
C LYS A 117 -8.75 -15.78 15.89
N GLY A 118 -8.33 -16.42 14.79
CA GLY A 118 -9.14 -17.41 14.09
C GLY A 118 -10.39 -16.83 13.43
N MET A 119 -10.42 -15.51 13.19
CA MET A 119 -11.58 -14.85 12.59
C MET A 119 -11.66 -15.18 11.08
N PRO A 120 -12.80 -15.63 10.56
CA PRO A 120 -12.92 -16.01 9.15
C PRO A 120 -12.98 -14.79 8.23
N TYR A 121 -12.53 -14.93 6.98
CA TYR A 121 -12.74 -13.89 5.97
C TYR A 121 -14.17 -13.90 5.46
N GLU A 122 -14.73 -15.08 5.24
CA GLU A 122 -16.06 -15.27 4.66
C GLU A 122 -16.99 -16.04 5.61
N ALA A 123 -18.30 -15.81 5.49
CA ALA A 123 -19.28 -16.48 6.33
C ALA A 123 -19.24 -18.01 6.21
N LEU A 124 -18.84 -18.53 5.05
CA LEU A 124 -18.75 -19.97 4.80
C LEU A 124 -17.56 -20.65 5.50
N GLU A 125 -16.57 -19.87 5.94
CA GLU A 125 -15.46 -20.35 6.77
C GLU A 125 -15.86 -20.42 8.26
N MET A 126 -17.04 -19.92 8.62
CA MET A 126 -17.57 -20.00 9.99
C MET A 126 -18.00 -21.44 10.30
N MET A 127 -17.78 -21.88 11.55
CA MET A 127 -18.36 -23.14 12.01
C MET A 127 -19.91 -23.09 11.93
N PRO A 128 -20.57 -24.21 11.59
CA PRO A 128 -22.02 -24.23 11.31
C PRO A 128 -22.92 -23.84 12.48
N ASP A 129 -22.44 -23.97 13.72
CA ASP A 129 -23.09 -23.51 14.95
C ASP A 129 -22.97 -21.99 15.21
N THR A 130 -22.18 -21.31 14.36
CA THR A 130 -21.76 -19.92 14.50
C THR A 130 -22.29 -19.06 13.32
N ILE A 131 -23.08 -19.62 12.40
CA ILE A 131 -23.58 -18.93 11.20
C ILE A 131 -24.44 -17.69 11.53
N SER A 132 -25.00 -17.60 12.75
CA SER A 132 -25.72 -16.42 13.24
C SER A 132 -24.82 -15.36 13.89
N LYS A 133 -23.51 -15.60 14.00
CA LYS A 133 -22.61 -14.74 14.76
C LYS A 133 -22.15 -13.58 13.89
N SER A 134 -22.22 -12.39 14.49
CA SER A 134 -22.34 -11.09 13.85
C SER A 134 -21.29 -10.76 12.80
N VAL A 135 -21.63 -9.85 11.90
CA VAL A 135 -20.74 -9.17 10.94
C VAL A 135 -19.39 -8.76 11.56
N GLU A 136 -19.40 -8.43 12.84
CA GLU A 136 -18.24 -8.05 13.66
C GLU A 136 -17.15 -9.13 13.77
N LEU A 137 -17.51 -10.41 13.54
CA LEU A 137 -16.60 -11.55 13.67
C LEU A 137 -15.82 -11.91 12.42
N ARG A 138 -16.15 -11.30 11.27
CA ARG A 138 -15.32 -11.44 10.08
C ARG A 138 -13.99 -10.76 10.30
N ALA A 139 -12.92 -11.24 9.68
CA ALA A 139 -11.58 -10.66 9.81
C ALA A 139 -11.39 -9.42 8.92
N ILE A 140 -12.11 -9.33 7.79
CA ILE A 140 -11.89 -8.27 6.78
C ILE A 140 -12.18 -6.89 7.39
N ARG A 141 -11.23 -5.97 7.28
CA ARG A 141 -11.29 -4.61 7.83
C ARG A 141 -11.55 -3.57 6.76
N SER A 142 -12.26 -2.51 7.16
CA SER A 142 -12.63 -1.41 6.28
C SER A 142 -11.44 -0.48 6.00
N PRO A 143 -10.97 -0.37 4.74
CA PRO A 143 -10.02 0.68 4.37
C PRO A 143 -10.67 2.06 4.43
N GLU A 144 -11.94 2.17 4.09
CA GLU A 144 -12.74 3.41 4.13
C GLU A 144 -12.74 4.06 5.52
N TYR A 145 -12.95 3.25 6.56
CA TYR A 145 -12.94 3.70 7.95
C TYR A 145 -11.62 4.39 8.34
N ILE A 146 -10.51 3.81 7.90
CA ILE A 146 -9.18 4.35 8.16
C ILE A 146 -8.96 5.59 7.31
N TYR A 147 -9.28 5.53 6.01
CA TYR A 147 -9.00 6.61 5.07
C TYR A 147 -9.67 7.90 5.51
N ASN A 148 -10.96 7.84 5.88
CA ASN A 148 -11.73 9.01 6.27
C ASN A 148 -11.21 9.68 7.54
N ALA A 149 -10.50 8.94 8.39
CA ALA A 149 -9.89 9.48 9.59
C ALA A 149 -8.41 9.89 9.42
N ALA A 150 -7.70 9.35 8.44
CA ALA A 150 -6.23 9.45 8.33
C ALA A 150 -5.71 10.25 7.13
N LYS A 151 -6.57 10.57 6.15
CA LYS A 151 -6.21 11.38 4.99
C LYS A 151 -5.83 12.81 5.36
N ILE A 152 -4.98 13.43 4.56
CA ILE A 152 -4.42 14.76 4.88
C ILE A 152 -5.38 15.92 4.62
N SER A 153 -6.39 15.74 3.78
CA SER A 153 -7.40 16.75 3.46
C SER A 153 -8.79 16.11 3.29
N GLY A 154 -9.81 16.93 3.05
CA GLY A 154 -11.14 16.43 2.73
C GLY A 154 -11.24 15.70 1.40
N ASP A 155 -10.24 15.78 0.52
CA ASP A 155 -10.26 15.25 -0.85
C ASP A 155 -10.06 13.73 -0.87
N CYS A 156 -10.57 13.07 -1.91
CA CYS A 156 -10.51 11.60 -1.99
C CYS A 156 -9.21 11.08 -2.60
N ASP A 157 -8.43 11.95 -3.23
CA ASP A 157 -7.12 11.69 -3.83
C ASP A 157 -5.96 12.17 -2.95
N ALA A 158 -6.26 12.79 -1.80
CA ALA A 158 -5.28 13.42 -0.92
C ALA A 158 -4.20 12.46 -0.37
N GLY A 159 -4.53 11.19 -0.22
CA GLY A 159 -3.61 10.19 0.34
C GLY A 159 -3.39 10.33 1.84
N CYS A 160 -2.50 9.49 2.36
CA CYS A 160 -2.13 9.43 3.77
C CYS A 160 -0.61 9.30 3.95
N TYR A 161 -0.12 9.67 5.13
CA TYR A 161 1.20 9.24 5.58
C TYR A 161 1.13 7.83 6.20
N PRO A 162 2.09 6.93 5.94
CA PRO A 162 2.14 5.60 6.54
C PRO A 162 2.05 5.63 8.07
N TYR A 163 2.75 6.57 8.70
CA TYR A 163 2.77 6.72 10.15
C TYR A 163 1.41 7.15 10.71
N THR A 164 0.71 8.08 10.04
CA THR A 164 -0.65 8.51 10.45
C THR A 164 -1.63 7.34 10.47
N VAL A 165 -1.58 6.48 9.44
CA VAL A 165 -2.42 5.27 9.38
C VAL A 165 -2.08 4.30 10.51
N LEU A 166 -0.81 3.99 10.72
CA LEU A 166 -0.36 3.09 11.80
C LEU A 166 -0.71 3.63 13.19
N GLN A 167 -0.56 4.94 13.39
CA GLN A 167 -0.93 5.60 14.64
C GLN A 167 -2.44 5.56 14.89
N TYR A 168 -3.26 5.74 13.84
CA TYR A 168 -4.71 5.60 13.92
C TYR A 168 -5.13 4.15 14.25
N LEU A 169 -4.52 3.17 13.60
CA LEU A 169 -4.73 1.76 13.91
C LEU A 169 -4.35 1.41 15.35
N LYS A 170 -3.31 2.04 15.91
CA LYS A 170 -2.90 1.83 17.30
C LYS A 170 -3.89 2.46 18.29
N SER A 171 -4.33 3.69 18.03
CA SER A 171 -5.16 4.47 18.95
C SER A 171 -6.64 4.09 18.89
N SER A 172 -7.16 3.84 17.69
CA SER A 172 -8.59 3.60 17.43
C SER A 172 -8.86 2.18 16.91
N GLY A 173 -7.96 1.61 16.12
CA GLY A 173 -8.19 0.35 15.41
C GLY A 173 -9.02 0.55 14.15
N VAL A 174 -9.70 -0.50 13.69
CA VAL A 174 -10.50 -0.47 12.46
C VAL A 174 -11.67 -1.46 12.54
N CYS A 175 -12.85 -1.01 12.09
CA CYS A 175 -14.06 -1.84 12.08
C CYS A 175 -14.08 -2.80 10.87
N SER A 176 -15.08 -3.68 10.81
CA SER A 176 -15.23 -4.60 9.68
C SER A 176 -15.57 -3.85 8.38
N LEU A 177 -15.21 -4.44 7.25
CA LEU A 177 -15.57 -3.91 5.93
C LEU A 177 -17.08 -3.76 5.77
N GLU A 178 -17.86 -4.64 6.35
CA GLU A 178 -19.30 -4.64 6.22
C GLU A 178 -19.98 -3.61 7.13
N GLU A 179 -19.32 -3.18 8.20
CA GLU A 179 -19.77 -2.06 9.02
C GLU A 179 -19.51 -0.71 8.37
N MET A 180 -18.45 -0.61 7.58
CA MET A 180 -18.15 0.58 6.80
C MET A 180 -17.65 0.16 5.41
N PRO A 181 -18.58 -0.11 4.47
CA PRO A 181 -18.24 -0.55 3.13
C PRO A 181 -17.37 0.46 2.40
N TYR A 182 -16.45 -0.06 1.59
CA TYR A 182 -15.63 0.74 0.69
C TYR A 182 -16.43 1.17 -0.54
N SER A 183 -16.24 2.40 -1.00
CA SER A 183 -16.77 2.90 -2.28
C SER A 183 -15.83 3.94 -2.86
N ASP A 184 -15.35 3.70 -4.08
CA ASP A 184 -14.46 4.62 -4.80
C ASP A 184 -15.17 5.80 -5.48
N GLU A 185 -16.49 5.88 -5.36
CA GLU A 185 -17.30 6.97 -5.91
C GLU A 185 -17.56 8.07 -4.88
N ASN A 186 -17.86 7.70 -3.63
CA ASN A 186 -18.29 8.63 -2.57
C ASN A 186 -17.92 8.17 -1.15
N GLY A 187 -17.14 7.10 -1.01
CA GLY A 187 -16.79 6.53 0.30
C GLY A 187 -16.06 7.55 1.16
N CYS A 188 -15.15 8.33 0.56
CA CYS A 188 -14.16 9.10 1.30
C CYS A 188 -14.70 10.24 2.19
N LYS A 189 -16.00 10.54 2.13
CA LYS A 189 -16.58 11.74 2.77
C LYS A 189 -17.26 11.45 4.11
N THR A 190 -17.53 10.18 4.42
CA THR A 190 -18.32 9.81 5.60
C THR A 190 -17.42 9.46 6.77
N MET A 191 -17.41 10.29 7.82
CA MET A 191 -16.64 10.00 9.03
C MET A 191 -17.21 8.79 9.80
N PRO A 192 -16.36 7.99 10.48
CA PRO A 192 -16.84 6.90 11.30
C PRO A 192 -17.79 7.34 12.43
N SER A 193 -18.92 6.65 12.54
CA SER A 193 -19.89 6.75 13.63
C SER A 193 -19.33 6.26 14.96
N THR A 194 -20.01 6.64 16.06
CA THR A 194 -19.68 6.17 17.42
C THR A 194 -19.67 4.65 17.53
N MET A 195 -20.66 3.98 16.92
CA MET A 195 -20.74 2.51 16.93
C MET A 195 -19.56 1.87 16.20
N GLN A 196 -19.20 2.38 15.01
CA GLN A 196 -18.05 1.88 14.25
C GLN A 196 -16.74 2.10 15.03
N LYS A 197 -16.59 3.24 15.72
CA LYS A 197 -15.43 3.51 16.59
C LYS A 197 -15.32 2.56 17.77
N GLU A 198 -16.45 2.20 18.39
CA GLU A 198 -16.45 1.24 19.49
C GLU A 198 -16.01 -0.15 19.01
N ARG A 199 -16.55 -0.59 17.88
CA ARG A 199 -16.27 -1.91 17.31
C ARG A 199 -14.89 -1.99 16.66
N ALA A 200 -14.34 -0.87 16.20
CA ALA A 200 -12.99 -0.77 15.66
C ALA A 200 -11.89 -1.22 16.63
N LYS A 201 -12.16 -1.22 17.94
CA LYS A 201 -11.23 -1.68 18.98
C LYS A 201 -10.72 -3.10 18.74
N VAL A 202 -11.51 -3.98 18.11
CA VAL A 202 -11.10 -5.37 17.80
C VAL A 202 -9.87 -5.41 16.88
N GLY A 203 -9.72 -4.42 16.00
CA GLY A 203 -8.64 -4.27 15.02
C GLY A 203 -7.49 -3.38 15.47
N LYS A 204 -7.36 -3.09 16.78
CA LYS A 204 -6.22 -2.31 17.29
C LYS A 204 -4.91 -3.07 17.14
N VAL A 205 -3.88 -2.38 16.65
CA VAL A 205 -2.50 -2.87 16.69
C VAL A 205 -1.82 -2.42 17.98
N THR A 206 -1.02 -3.31 18.59
CA THR A 206 -0.35 -3.01 19.86
C THR A 206 0.85 -2.09 19.67
N SER A 207 1.65 -2.36 18.65
CA SER A 207 2.85 -1.61 18.30
C SER A 207 3.08 -1.65 16.79
N TYR A 208 3.90 -0.72 16.32
CA TYR A 208 4.39 -0.66 14.96
C TYR A 208 5.77 0.01 14.98
N GLY A 209 6.54 -0.16 13.91
CA GLY A 209 7.82 0.49 13.73
C GLY A 209 8.43 0.17 12.38
N THR A 210 9.47 0.91 12.04
CA THR A 210 10.26 0.69 10.82
C THR A 210 11.29 -0.40 11.08
N VAL A 211 11.41 -1.35 10.15
CA VAL A 211 12.36 -2.46 10.28
C VAL A 211 13.75 -1.97 9.85
N GLN A 212 14.73 -2.07 10.75
CA GLN A 212 16.12 -1.80 10.40
C GLN A 212 16.90 -3.10 10.20
N LYS A 213 17.71 -3.12 9.14
CA LYS A 213 18.82 -4.07 9.04
C LYS A 213 19.95 -3.51 9.89
N LYS A 214 20.54 -4.31 10.78
CA LYS A 214 21.67 -3.91 11.60
C LYS A 214 22.74 -3.20 10.75
N SER A 215 23.15 -2.01 11.15
CA SER A 215 24.36 -1.38 10.62
C SER A 215 25.55 -2.25 11.01
N THR A 216 26.16 -2.92 10.02
CA THR A 216 27.44 -3.62 10.18
C THR A 216 28.57 -2.65 10.45
#